data_AF-A0A4P9WRJ7-F1
#
_entry.id   AF-A0A4P9WRJ7-F1
#
_cell.length_a   1.000
_cell.length_b   1.000
_cell.length_c   1.000
_cell.angle_alpha   90.00
_cell.angle_beta   90.00
_cell.angle_gamma   90.00
#
_symmetry.space_group_name_H-M   'P 1'
#
loop_
_entity.id
_entity.type
_entity.pdbx_description
1 polymer ?
#
loop_
_entity_poly.entity_id
_entity_poly.type
_entity_poly.pdbx_seq_one_letter_code
_entity_poly.pdbx_strand_id
1 'polypeptide(L)'
;MELSQMVVQAVGPRDPSLRQVPHFTPAVVQRLHDRGVQSVFDLLEMEDADRVAALQLSDAQMLDVAAFANRFPNLALTFVPSATEVAQDDVFTLSIRLERDPDEDEDEDAE
;
A
#
# COMPACT_ATOMS: atom_id res chain seq x y z
N MET A 1 1.70 -14.61 -9.08
CA MET A 1 0.92 -13.64 -8.28
C MET A 1 1.13 -12.20 -8.78
N GLU A 2 2.34 -11.79 -9.15
CA GLU A 2 2.57 -10.41 -9.67
C GLU A 2 1.75 -10.08 -10.93
N LEU A 3 1.63 -11.01 -11.88
CA LEU A 3 0.88 -10.76 -13.12
C LEU A 3 -0.58 -10.38 -12.87
N SER A 4 -1.25 -11.05 -11.92
CA SER A 4 -2.64 -10.70 -11.59
C SER A 4 -2.74 -9.30 -10.98
N GLN A 5 -1.76 -8.88 -10.17
CA GLN A 5 -1.73 -7.53 -9.62
C GLN A 5 -1.50 -6.49 -10.71
N MET A 6 -0.53 -6.73 -11.59
CA MET A 6 -0.23 -5.87 -12.75
C MET A 6 -1.46 -5.68 -13.65
N VAL A 7 -2.22 -6.75 -13.91
CA VAL A 7 -3.43 -6.68 -14.72
C VAL A 7 -4.54 -5.88 -14.01
N VAL A 8 -4.76 -6.10 -12.72
CA VAL A 8 -5.81 -5.39 -11.95
C VAL A 8 -5.49 -3.90 -11.82
N GLN A 9 -4.22 -3.56 -11.56
CA GLN A 9 -3.79 -2.18 -11.33
C GLN A 9 -3.35 -1.46 -12.63
N ALA A 10 -3.35 -2.17 -13.76
CA ALA A 10 -2.87 -1.66 -15.05
C ALA A 10 -1.46 -1.05 -15.00
N VAL A 11 -0.56 -1.69 -14.24
CA VAL A 11 0.85 -1.29 -14.10
C VAL A 11 1.79 -2.39 -14.63
N GLY A 12 2.90 -1.98 -15.21
CA GLY A 12 3.97 -2.86 -15.67
C GLY A 12 4.96 -3.24 -14.56
N PRO A 13 5.85 -4.23 -14.81
CA PRO A 13 6.79 -4.75 -13.81
C PRO A 13 7.90 -3.78 -13.42
N ARG A 14 8.04 -2.65 -14.14
CA ARG A 14 9.03 -1.60 -13.88
C ARG A 14 8.38 -0.25 -13.62
N ASP A 15 7.06 -0.20 -13.56
CA ASP A 15 6.37 1.03 -13.25
C ASP A 15 6.54 1.34 -11.76
N PRO A 16 6.67 2.61 -11.38
CA PRO A 16 6.66 3.01 -9.97
C PRO A 16 5.39 2.50 -9.29
N SER A 17 5.52 2.04 -8.04
CA SER A 17 4.37 1.55 -7.26
C SER A 17 3.23 2.57 -7.21
N LEU A 18 3.56 3.85 -7.15
CA LEU A 18 2.65 5.00 -7.15
C LEU A 18 1.75 5.10 -8.40
N ARG A 19 2.08 4.42 -9.52
CA ARG A 19 1.24 4.41 -10.73
C ARG A 19 -0.08 3.67 -10.55
N GLN A 20 -0.23 2.88 -9.49
CA GLN A 20 -1.50 2.22 -9.14
C GLN A 20 -2.51 3.19 -8.51
N VAL A 21 -2.06 4.37 -8.03
CA VAL A 21 -2.93 5.36 -7.39
C VAL A 21 -3.73 6.12 -8.46
N PRO A 22 -5.05 6.34 -8.27
CA PRO A 22 -5.86 7.11 -9.20
C PRO A 22 -5.25 8.49 -9.51
N HIS A 23 -5.39 8.94 -10.75
CA HIS A 23 -4.94 10.26 -11.23
C HIS A 23 -3.42 10.52 -11.23
N PHE A 24 -2.60 9.52 -10.89
CA PHE A 24 -1.14 9.69 -10.88
C PHE A 24 -0.53 9.58 -12.28
N THR A 25 -0.34 10.75 -12.88
CA THR A 25 0.43 10.91 -14.12
C THR A 25 1.93 10.78 -13.85
N PRO A 26 2.76 10.52 -14.87
CA PRO A 26 4.22 10.50 -14.71
C PRO A 26 4.79 11.79 -14.09
N ALA A 27 4.17 12.94 -14.35
CA ALA A 27 4.58 14.21 -13.76
C ALA A 27 4.29 14.29 -12.25
N VAL A 28 3.16 13.76 -11.79
CA VAL A 28 2.81 13.66 -10.35
C VAL A 28 3.81 12.74 -9.66
N VAL A 29 4.07 11.56 -10.24
CA VAL A 29 5.01 10.58 -9.70
C VAL A 29 6.42 11.16 -9.57
N GLN A 30 6.89 11.90 -10.57
CA GLN A 30 8.19 12.57 -10.49
C GLN A 30 8.25 13.57 -9.33
N ARG A 31 7.23 14.40 -9.14
CA ARG A 31 7.18 15.37 -8.02
C ARG A 31 7.17 14.70 -6.65
N LEU A 32 6.60 13.50 -6.54
CA LEU A 32 6.61 12.70 -5.32
C LEU A 32 7.99 12.08 -5.07
N HIS A 33 8.61 11.52 -6.11
CA HIS A 33 9.97 11.00 -6.02
C HIS A 33 11.00 12.07 -5.64
N ASP A 34 10.85 13.29 -6.17
CA ASP A 34 11.71 14.43 -5.84
C ASP A 34 11.59 14.85 -4.36
N ARG A 35 10.51 14.43 -3.69
CA ARG A 35 10.24 14.62 -2.24
C ARG A 35 10.58 13.39 -1.40
N GLY A 36 11.14 12.33 -2.01
CA GLY A 36 11.50 11.09 -1.32
C GLY A 36 10.38 10.07 -1.18
N VAL A 37 9.22 10.30 -1.78
CA VAL A 37 8.04 9.41 -1.71
C VAL A 37 8.15 8.36 -2.83
N GLN A 38 8.35 7.09 -2.49
CA GLN A 38 8.58 5.99 -3.44
C GLN A 38 7.49 4.91 -3.40
N SER A 39 6.78 4.83 -2.29
CA SER A 39 5.76 3.81 -2.03
C SER A 39 4.40 4.42 -1.66
N VAL A 40 3.34 3.61 -1.72
CA VAL A 40 2.02 4.03 -1.19
C VAL A 40 2.09 4.25 0.31
N PHE A 41 2.88 3.50 1.06
CA PHE A 41 3.07 3.74 2.50
C PHE A 41 3.68 5.13 2.73
N ASP A 42 4.72 5.49 1.98
CA ASP A 42 5.35 6.82 2.07
C ASP A 42 4.35 7.94 1.75
N LEU A 43 3.40 7.69 0.83
CA LEU A 43 2.34 8.63 0.47
C LEU A 43 1.33 8.81 1.63
N LEU A 44 1.00 7.74 2.35
CA LEU A 44 0.10 7.79 3.51
C LEU A 44 0.74 8.52 4.70
N GLU A 45 2.06 8.40 4.85
CA GLU A 45 2.84 9.09 5.89
C GLU A 45 3.17 10.56 5.55
N MET A 46 2.80 11.05 4.36
CA MET A 46 3.02 12.45 3.99
C MET A 46 2.13 13.38 4.79
N GLU A 47 2.71 14.47 5.28
CA GLU A 47 1.98 15.61 5.81
C GLU A 47 0.99 16.19 4.78
N ASP A 48 -0.20 16.57 5.25
CA ASP A 48 -1.31 17.06 4.42
C ASP A 48 -0.92 18.21 3.50
N ALA A 49 -0.20 19.20 4.03
CA ALA A 49 0.21 20.37 3.26
C ALA A 49 1.16 20.01 2.11
N ASP A 50 2.11 19.10 2.36
CA ASP A 50 3.07 18.63 1.36
C ASP A 50 2.39 17.73 0.32
N ARG A 51 1.43 16.90 0.75
CA ARG A 51 0.62 16.04 -0.12
C ARG A 51 -0.19 16.86 -1.10
N VAL A 52 -0.96 17.85 -0.62
CA VAL A 52 -1.75 18.74 -1.49
C VAL A 52 -0.86 19.50 -2.49
N ALA A 53 0.28 20.03 -2.02
CA ALA A 53 1.23 20.75 -2.86
C ALA A 53 1.89 19.88 -3.94
N ALA A 54 2.17 18.61 -3.63
CA ALA A 54 2.78 17.66 -4.57
C ALA A 54 1.78 17.14 -5.61
N LEU A 55 0.56 16.79 -5.17
CA LEU A 55 -0.44 16.15 -6.02
C LEU A 55 -1.06 17.13 -7.01
N GLN A 56 -1.40 18.35 -6.57
CA GLN A 56 -2.05 19.38 -7.41
C GLN A 56 -3.31 18.85 -8.13
N LEU A 57 -4.07 18.01 -7.44
CA LEU A 57 -5.30 17.41 -7.92
C LEU A 57 -6.52 18.26 -7.51
N SER A 58 -7.65 18.08 -8.19
CA SER A 58 -8.91 18.68 -7.73
C SER A 58 -9.45 17.96 -6.51
N ASP A 59 -10.37 18.59 -5.77
CA ASP A 59 -10.98 17.99 -4.57
C ASP A 59 -11.66 16.64 -4.90
N ALA A 60 -12.33 16.53 -6.05
CA ALA A 60 -12.94 15.28 -6.49
C ALA A 60 -11.91 14.17 -6.74
N GLN A 61 -10.75 14.52 -7.30
CA GLN A 61 -9.66 13.57 -7.52
C GLN A 61 -8.98 13.18 -6.21
N MET A 62 -8.88 14.10 -5.25
CA MET A 62 -8.37 13.82 -3.92
C MET A 62 -9.26 12.83 -3.15
N LEU A 63 -10.59 12.91 -3.33
CA LEU A 63 -11.51 11.91 -2.75
C LEU A 63 -11.26 10.51 -3.32
N ASP A 64 -10.98 10.38 -4.62
CA ASP A 64 -10.64 9.07 -5.21
C ASP A 64 -9.32 8.51 -4.65
N VAL A 65 -8.34 9.39 -4.40
CA VAL A 65 -7.05 9.01 -3.79
C VAL A 65 -7.26 8.57 -2.33
N ALA A 66 -8.08 9.28 -1.56
CA ALA A 66 -8.43 8.90 -0.19
C ALA A 66 -9.18 7.56 -0.15
N ALA A 67 -10.15 7.35 -1.04
CA ALA A 67 -10.85 6.08 -1.16
C ALA A 67 -9.92 4.91 -1.53
N PHE A 68 -8.87 5.17 -2.32
CA PHE A 68 -7.82 4.19 -2.59
C PHE A 68 -6.98 3.91 -1.33
N ALA A 69 -6.54 4.96 -0.63
CA ALA A 69 -5.73 4.89 0.59
C ALA A 69 -6.40 4.03 1.66
N ASN A 70 -7.68 4.30 1.99
CA ASN A 70 -8.44 3.58 3.01
C ASN A 70 -8.67 2.09 2.65
N ARG A 71 -8.53 1.73 1.38
CA ARG A 71 -8.68 0.35 0.89
C ARG A 71 -7.35 -0.33 0.64
N PHE A 72 -6.24 0.40 0.78
CA PHE A 72 -4.92 -0.13 0.55
C PHE A 72 -4.56 -1.10 1.69
N PRO A 73 -4.18 -2.35 1.38
CA PRO A 73 -4.01 -3.35 2.42
C PRO A 73 -2.76 -3.09 3.27
N ASN A 74 -2.96 -2.95 4.57
CA ASN A 74 -1.91 -2.97 5.58
C ASN A 74 -2.09 -4.21 6.48
N LEU A 75 -1.13 -5.14 6.46
CA LEU A 75 -1.23 -6.43 7.14
C LEU A 75 0.05 -6.72 7.92
N ALA A 76 -0.10 -7.00 9.22
CA ALA A 76 0.96 -7.54 10.05
C ALA A 76 1.00 -9.08 9.92
N LEU A 77 2.18 -9.64 9.64
CA LEU A 77 2.39 -11.08 9.55
C LEU A 77 3.25 -11.55 10.73
N THR A 78 2.74 -12.51 11.48
CA THR A 78 3.53 -13.27 12.46
C THR A 78 3.52 -14.75 12.08
N PHE A 79 4.62 -15.44 12.33
CA PHE A 79 4.73 -16.87 12.04
C PHE A 79 5.38 -17.62 13.20
N VAL A 80 4.90 -18.86 13.43
CA VAL A 80 5.41 -19.75 14.48
C VAL A 80 5.64 -21.14 13.88
N PRO A 81 6.90 -21.62 13.82
CA PRO A 81 7.18 -22.97 13.35
C PRO A 81 6.83 -24.00 14.43
N SER A 82 6.41 -25.20 14.00
CA SER A 82 6.12 -26.32 14.92
C SER A 82 7.36 -26.92 15.58
N ALA A 83 8.55 -26.67 15.02
CA ALA A 83 9.84 -27.11 15.54
C ALA A 83 10.95 -26.13 15.12
N THR A 84 11.99 -26.01 15.95
CA THR A 84 13.17 -25.14 15.68
C THR A 84 14.27 -25.86 14.90
N GLU A 85 14.32 -27.20 15.03
CA GLU A 85 15.22 -28.08 14.31
C GLU A 85 14.39 -29.16 13.60
N VAL A 86 14.76 -29.46 12.36
CA VAL A 86 14.01 -30.38 11.49
C VAL A 86 15.03 -31.28 10.79
N ALA A 87 14.84 -32.59 10.81
CA ALA A 87 15.75 -33.51 10.11
C ALA A 87 15.44 -33.54 8.60
N GLN A 88 16.34 -34.12 7.82
CA GLN A 88 16.07 -34.36 6.41
C GLN A 88 14.85 -35.28 6.27
N ASP A 89 13.96 -34.94 5.33
CA ASP A 89 12.71 -35.65 5.02
C ASP A 89 11.59 -35.56 6.09
N ASP A 90 11.78 -34.74 7.13
CA ASP A 90 10.72 -34.45 8.10
C ASP A 90 9.74 -33.40 7.57
N VAL A 91 8.45 -33.62 7.83
CA VAL A 91 7.38 -32.65 7.57
C VAL A 91 7.17 -31.80 8.82
N PHE A 92 7.20 -30.47 8.66
CA PHE A 92 6.88 -29.53 9.73
C PHE A 92 5.82 -28.52 9.27
N THR A 93 5.18 -27.87 10.24
CA THR A 93 4.11 -26.90 10.01
C THR A 93 4.58 -25.50 10.39
N LEU A 94 4.20 -24.50 9.59
CA LEU A 94 4.37 -23.09 9.91
C LEU A 94 2.98 -22.49 10.15
N SER A 95 2.69 -22.10 11.39
CA SER A 95 1.48 -21.36 11.71
C SER A 95 1.68 -19.90 11.31
N ILE A 96 0.85 -19.38 10.41
CA ILE A 96 0.90 -17.99 9.95
C ILE A 96 -0.34 -17.27 10.47
N ARG A 97 -0.15 -16.13 11.10
CA ARG A 97 -1.21 -15.24 11.56
C ARG A 97 -1.08 -13.91 10.84
N LEU A 98 -2.16 -13.49 10.20
CA LEU A 98 -2.30 -12.20 9.54
C LEU A 98 -3.26 -11.36 10.36
N GLU A 99 -2.85 -10.15 10.70
CA GLU A 99 -3.67 -9.16 11.39
C GLU A 99 -3.75 -7.91 10.52
N ARG A 100 -4.94 -7.32 10.43
CA ARG A 100 -5.16 -6.01 9.80
C ARG A 100 -5.34 -5.01 10.93
N ASP A 101 -4.54 -3.96 10.95
CA ASP A 101 -4.84 -2.83 11.84
C ASP A 101 -6.12 -2.15 11.32
N PRO A 102 -7.12 -1.89 12.19
CA PRO A 102 -8.19 -0.97 11.83
C PRO A 102 -7.55 0.41 11.64
N ASP A 103 -7.76 1.02 10.47
CA ASP A 103 -7.28 2.39 10.21
C ASP A 103 -7.95 3.33 11.23
N GLU A 104 -7.20 4.26 11.84
CA GLU A 104 -7.71 5.18 12.89
C GLU A 104 -8.88 6.07 12.41
N ASP A 105 -9.10 6.16 11.10
CA ASP A 105 -10.16 6.94 10.45
C ASP A 105 -11.48 6.17 10.25
N GLU A 106 -11.53 4.84 10.48
CA GLU A 106 -12.78 4.06 10.37
C GLU A 106 -13.78 4.34 11.52
N ASP A 107 -13.33 5.03 12.58
CA ASP A 107 -14.15 5.37 13.75
C ASP A 107 -14.92 6.72 13.64
N GLU A 108 -14.63 7.58 12.63
CA GLU A 108 -15.30 8.89 12.48
C GLU A 108 -16.58 8.86 11.61
N ASP A 109 -16.77 7.84 10.77
CA ASP A 109 -17.94 7.69 9.88
C ASP A 109 -19.06 6.82 10.48
N ALA A 110 -18.96 6.48 11.78
CA ALA A 110 -19.91 5.65 12.51
C ALA A 110 -20.72 6.43 13.58
N GLU A 111 -21.19 7.64 13.26
CA GLU A 111 -22.29 8.32 14.00
C GLU A 111 -23.37 8.92 13.07
#